data_AF-A0A1M5JRJ9-F1
#
_entry.id   AF-A0A1M5JRJ9-F1
#
_cell.length_a   1.000
_cell.length_b   1.000
_cell.length_c   1.000
_cell.angle_alpha   90.00
_cell.angle_beta   90.00
_cell.angle_gamma   90.00
#
_symmetry.space_group_name_H-M   'P 1'
#
loop_
_entity.id
_entity.type
_entity.pdbx_description
1 polymer ?
#
loop_
_entity_poly.entity_id
_entity_poly.type
_entity_poly.pdbx_seq_one_letter_code
_entity_poly.pdbx_strand_id
1 'polypeptide(L)'
;MPTDPVRSALELTTRWADLLAPPLFASRSIWLSWLTPDGRQTPFLVPVEEVPARPRHRLVAELLALHEDVAAPAGGDVLLAMALCRPGPPGATADDRAWADVFRDVLDDALGTCWSLHLAAGGRVEPLTDVRYFLDRFAAAEDGAR
;
A
#
# COMPACT_ATOMS: atom_id res chain seq x y z
N MET A 1 -0.06 11.38 -13.44
CA MET A 1 0.51 10.86 -12.18
C MET A 1 1.39 11.93 -11.58
N PRO A 2 1.26 12.25 -10.29
CA PRO A 2 2.15 13.19 -9.63
C PRO A 2 3.61 12.75 -9.77
N THR A 3 4.52 13.70 -10.01
CA THR A 3 5.93 13.41 -10.32
C THR A 3 6.85 13.46 -9.10
N ASP A 4 6.36 14.03 -8.00
CA ASP A 4 7.16 14.26 -6.80
C ASP A 4 7.37 12.95 -6.04
N PRO A 5 8.62 12.65 -5.63
CA PRO A 5 8.91 11.49 -4.81
C PRO A 5 8.16 11.52 -3.49
N VAL A 6 7.72 10.35 -3.04
CA VAL A 6 7.16 10.13 -1.71
C VAL A 6 8.29 9.74 -0.77
N ARG A 7 8.46 10.51 0.30
CA ARG A 7 9.50 10.41 1.32
C ARG A 7 8.94 10.21 2.72
N SER A 8 7.63 10.16 2.90
CA SER A 8 7.02 9.92 4.20
C SER A 8 5.66 9.23 4.11
N ALA A 9 5.23 8.66 5.22
CA ALA A 9 3.89 8.09 5.36
C ALA A 9 2.78 9.12 5.09
N LEU A 10 2.99 10.38 5.51
CA LEU A 10 2.04 11.46 5.25
C LEU A 10 1.96 11.78 3.76
N GLU A 11 3.10 11.88 3.07
CA GLU A 11 3.12 12.10 1.61
C GLU A 11 2.49 10.92 0.85
N LEU A 12 2.65 9.69 1.33
CA LEU A 12 1.99 8.52 0.74
C LEU A 12 0.46 8.58 0.94
N THR A 13 0.01 9.01 2.12
CA THR A 13 -1.41 9.23 2.39
C THR A 13 -1.99 10.31 1.46
N THR A 14 -1.28 11.44 1.31
CA THR A 14 -1.67 12.52 0.38
C THR A 14 -1.72 12.00 -1.06
N ARG A 15 -0.71 11.21 -1.47
CA ARG A 15 -0.67 10.60 -2.80
C ARG A 15 -1.89 9.74 -3.06
N TRP A 16 -2.29 8.91 -2.10
CA TRP A 16 -3.51 8.11 -2.22
C TRP A 16 -4.78 8.97 -2.26
N ALA A 17 -4.87 10.02 -1.43
CA ALA A 17 -5.99 10.93 -1.45
C ALA A 17 -6.16 11.62 -2.82
N ASP A 18 -5.06 12.00 -3.47
CA ASP A 18 -5.07 12.59 -4.82
C ASP A 18 -5.50 11.57 -5.88
N LEU A 19 -4.96 10.35 -5.82
CA LEU A 19 -5.24 9.29 -6.81
C LEU A 19 -6.69 8.81 -6.75
N LEU A 20 -7.29 8.82 -5.56
CA LEU A 20 -8.62 8.26 -5.30
C LEU A 20 -9.70 9.34 -5.21
N ALA A 21 -9.42 10.59 -5.59
CA ALA A 21 -10.36 11.70 -5.42
C ALA A 21 -11.56 11.62 -6.39
N PRO A 22 -12.82 11.80 -5.91
CA PRO A 22 -13.22 11.80 -4.50
C PRO A 22 -13.26 10.36 -3.94
N PRO A 23 -12.77 10.11 -2.70
CA PRO A 23 -12.69 8.75 -2.15
C PRO A 23 -14.05 8.28 -1.63
N LEU A 24 -14.97 8.09 -2.57
CA LEU A 24 -16.34 7.63 -2.40
C LEU A 24 -16.55 6.45 -3.34
N PHE A 25 -16.76 5.27 -2.76
CA PHE A 25 -16.77 4.01 -3.51
C PHE A 25 -18.14 3.33 -3.44
N ALA A 26 -18.56 2.73 -4.55
CA ALA A 26 -19.78 1.93 -4.63
C ALA A 26 -19.57 0.47 -4.20
N SER A 27 -18.35 -0.04 -4.35
CA SER A 27 -17.94 -1.41 -4.04
C SER A 27 -16.60 -1.42 -3.32
N ARG A 28 -16.19 -2.60 -2.83
CA ARG A 28 -14.86 -2.80 -2.25
C ARG A 28 -13.84 -3.06 -3.34
N SER A 29 -12.66 -2.47 -3.24
CA SER A 29 -11.52 -2.75 -4.11
C SER A 29 -10.19 -2.57 -3.40
N ILE A 30 -9.12 -3.13 -3.97
CA ILE A 30 -7.74 -2.87 -3.54
C ILE A 30 -6.98 -2.27 -4.70
N TRP A 31 -6.38 -1.11 -4.47
CA TRP A 31 -5.52 -0.44 -5.44
C TRP A 31 -4.07 -0.71 -5.07
N LEU A 32 -3.27 -1.10 -6.05
CA LEU A 32 -1.84 -1.37 -5.90
C LEU A 32 -1.03 -0.30 -6.64
N SER A 33 0.02 0.18 -6.01
CA SER A 33 1.06 0.98 -6.64
C SER A 33 2.42 0.59 -6.10
N TRP A 34 3.46 0.81 -6.90
CA TRP A 34 4.84 0.50 -6.51
C TRP A 34 5.65 1.78 -6.47
N LEU A 35 6.46 1.93 -5.42
CA LEU A 35 7.42 3.03 -5.31
C LEU A 35 8.83 2.48 -5.33
N THR A 36 9.67 3.03 -6.20
CA THR A 36 11.09 2.72 -6.27
C THR A 36 11.84 3.19 -5.01
N PRO A 37 13.07 2.71 -4.77
CA PRO A 37 13.87 3.13 -3.61
C PRO A 37 14.06 4.65 -3.45
N ASP A 38 14.01 5.41 -4.55
CA ASP A 38 14.11 6.87 -4.54
C ASP A 38 12.75 7.56 -4.28
N GLY A 39 11.71 6.81 -3.95
CA GLY A 39 10.38 7.30 -3.62
C GLY A 39 9.51 7.63 -4.83
N ARG A 40 9.97 7.35 -6.06
CA ARG A 40 9.16 7.62 -7.26
C ARG A 40 8.13 6.53 -7.46
N GLN A 41 6.90 6.95 -7.77
CA GLN A 41 5.86 6.01 -8.16
C GLN A 41 6.15 5.47 -9.56
N THR A 42 6.05 4.15 -9.73
CA THR A 42 6.02 3.52 -11.04
C THR A 42 4.76 3.95 -11.82
N PRO A 43 4.72 3.79 -13.16
CA PRO A 43 3.52 4.08 -13.92
C PRO A 43 2.36 3.10 -13.64
N PHE A 44 2.61 2.01 -12.92
CA PHE A 44 1.60 1.00 -12.62
C PHE A 44 0.71 1.43 -11.45
N LEU A 45 -0.59 1.48 -11.72
CA LEU A 45 -1.65 1.64 -10.74
C LEU A 45 -2.72 0.61 -11.08
N VAL A 46 -2.81 -0.45 -10.27
CA VAL A 46 -3.61 -1.63 -10.59
C VAL A 46 -4.79 -1.74 -9.63
N PRO A 47 -6.03 -1.58 -10.11
CA PRO A 47 -7.22 -1.85 -9.31
C PRO A 47 -7.55 -3.36 -9.32
N VAL A 48 -7.86 -3.89 -8.14
CA VAL A 48 -8.47 -5.21 -7.93
C VAL A 48 -9.87 -4.96 -7.41
N GLU A 49 -10.85 -5.08 -8.29
CA GLU A 49 -12.24 -4.74 -8.02
C GLU A 49 -13.00 -5.87 -7.33
N GLU A 50 -14.11 -5.53 -6.69
CA GLU A 50 -15.07 -6.46 -6.08
C GLU A 50 -14.44 -7.42 -5.05
N VAL A 51 -13.46 -6.94 -4.30
CA VAL A 51 -12.84 -7.74 -3.24
C VAL A 51 -13.83 -8.04 -2.12
N PRO A 52 -13.75 -9.22 -1.47
CA PRO A 52 -14.64 -9.56 -0.37
C PRO A 52 -14.46 -8.62 0.84
N ALA A 53 -15.46 -8.60 1.72
CA ALA A 53 -15.37 -7.83 2.97
C ALA A 53 -14.17 -8.23 3.83
N ARG A 54 -13.86 -9.54 3.87
CA ARG A 54 -12.71 -10.09 4.58
C ARG A 54 -11.71 -10.70 3.61
N PRO A 55 -10.40 -10.59 3.90
CA PRO A 55 -9.35 -11.17 3.08
C PRO A 55 -9.47 -12.69 3.01
N ARG A 56 -8.90 -13.23 1.93
CA ARG A 56 -8.55 -14.64 1.83
C ARG A 56 -7.05 -14.72 1.62
N HIS A 57 -6.36 -15.60 2.34
CA HIS A 57 -4.92 -15.82 2.19
C HIS A 57 -4.52 -16.04 0.73
N ARG A 58 -5.31 -16.81 -0.02
CA ARG A 58 -5.09 -17.04 -1.45
C ARG A 58 -5.04 -15.74 -2.27
N LEU A 59 -5.95 -14.81 -2.03
CA LEU A 59 -5.98 -13.53 -2.75
C LEU A 59 -4.71 -12.73 -2.41
N VAL A 60 -4.31 -12.68 -1.15
CA VAL A 60 -3.09 -11.96 -0.75
C VAL A 60 -1.84 -12.60 -1.36
N ALA A 61 -1.78 -13.93 -1.44
CA ALA A 61 -0.69 -14.64 -2.14
C ALA A 61 -0.66 -14.33 -3.64
N GLU A 62 -1.81 -14.20 -4.29
CA GLU A 62 -1.91 -13.79 -5.70
C GLU A 62 -1.43 -12.33 -5.90
N LEU A 63 -1.70 -11.43 -4.95
CA LEU A 63 -1.16 -10.05 -4.97
C LEU A 63 0.35 -10.01 -4.76
N LEU A 64 0.89 -10.88 -3.91
CA LEU A 64 2.34 -11.03 -3.71
C LEU A 64 3.03 -11.49 -5.01
N ALA A 65 2.48 -12.49 -5.69
CA ALA A 65 3.01 -12.95 -6.98
C ALA A 65 3.02 -11.82 -8.04
N LEU A 66 1.93 -11.03 -8.11
CA LEU A 66 1.89 -9.85 -8.97
C LEU A 66 2.96 -8.82 -8.59
N HIS A 67 3.21 -8.62 -7.30
CA HIS A 67 4.29 -7.74 -6.85
C HIS A 67 5.65 -8.25 -7.31
N GLU A 68 5.94 -9.55 -7.17
CA GLU A 68 7.21 -10.16 -7.62
C GLU A 68 7.47 -9.91 -9.11
N ASP A 69 6.43 -10.07 -9.95
CA ASP A 69 6.51 -9.81 -11.39
C ASP A 69 6.86 -8.34 -11.71
N VAL A 70 6.30 -7.39 -10.95
CA VAL A 70 6.56 -5.95 -11.12
C VAL A 70 7.92 -5.54 -10.52
N ALA A 71 8.34 -6.20 -9.43
CA ALA A 71 9.57 -5.89 -8.72
C ALA A 71 10.82 -6.45 -9.41
N ALA A 72 10.70 -7.58 -10.12
CA ALA A 72 11.83 -8.25 -10.76
C ALA A 72 12.64 -7.34 -11.71
N PRO A 73 12.03 -6.53 -12.60
CA PRO A 73 12.77 -5.60 -13.45
C PRO A 73 13.40 -4.41 -12.69
N ALA A 74 12.90 -4.10 -11.49
CA ALA A 74 13.31 -2.94 -10.69
C ALA A 74 14.44 -3.25 -9.69
N GLY A 75 14.89 -4.50 -9.60
CA GLY A 75 15.96 -4.91 -8.67
C GLY A 75 15.47 -5.25 -7.25
N GLY A 76 14.19 -5.52 -7.06
CA GLY A 76 13.63 -6.12 -5.82
C GLY A 76 13.22 -5.15 -4.71
N ASP A 77 13.86 -4.00 -4.57
CA ASP A 77 13.61 -3.06 -3.45
C ASP A 77 12.49 -2.04 -3.73
N VAL A 78 11.35 -2.48 -4.28
CA VAL A 78 10.18 -1.60 -4.50
C VAL A 78 9.17 -1.75 -3.37
N LEU A 79 8.70 -0.62 -2.83
CA LEU A 79 7.61 -0.60 -1.86
C LEU A 79 6.28 -0.93 -2.55
N LEU A 80 5.61 -2.00 -2.10
CA LEU A 80 4.21 -2.28 -2.45
C LEU A 80 3.27 -1.39 -1.63
N ALA A 81 2.80 -0.29 -2.21
CA ALA A 81 1.78 0.56 -1.60
C ALA A 81 0.39 0.08 -2.00
N MET A 82 -0.49 -0.11 -1.01
CA MET A 82 -1.85 -0.58 -1.23
C MET A 82 -2.87 0.36 -0.59
N ALA A 83 -4.05 0.46 -1.20
CA ALA A 83 -5.22 1.12 -0.62
C ALA A 83 -6.45 0.22 -0.72
N LEU A 84 -7.01 -0.16 0.42
CA LEU A 84 -8.32 -0.82 0.53
C LEU A 84 -9.41 0.24 0.44
N CYS A 85 -10.19 0.20 -0.62
CA CYS A 85 -11.30 1.11 -0.87
C CYS A 85 -12.62 0.42 -0.50
N ARG A 86 -13.54 1.13 0.15
CA ARG A 86 -14.87 0.59 0.44
C ARG A 86 -15.96 1.65 0.60
N PRO A 87 -17.24 1.28 0.41
CA PRO A 87 -18.37 2.10 0.83
C PRO A 87 -18.43 2.27 2.35
N GLY A 88 -19.22 3.25 2.77
CA GLY A 88 -19.54 3.49 4.17
C GLY A 88 -18.72 4.62 4.80
N PRO A 89 -18.85 4.80 6.14
CA PRO A 89 -18.22 5.89 6.86
C PRO A 89 -16.69 5.75 6.90
N PRO A 90 -15.97 6.86 7.19
CA PRO A 90 -14.54 6.81 7.45
C PRO A 90 -14.25 6.02 8.73
N GLY A 91 -12.98 5.64 8.94
CA GLY A 91 -12.53 4.90 10.11
C GLY A 91 -12.49 3.40 9.88
N ALA A 92 -11.38 2.77 10.25
CA ALA A 92 -11.21 1.32 10.15
C ALA A 92 -12.24 0.51 10.95
N THR A 93 -12.83 -0.48 10.29
CA THR A 93 -13.71 -1.50 10.88
C THR A 93 -12.94 -2.76 11.26
N ALA A 94 -13.61 -3.72 11.91
CA ALA A 94 -13.01 -5.03 12.20
C ALA A 94 -12.65 -5.81 10.92
N ASP A 95 -13.44 -5.68 9.86
CA ASP A 95 -13.16 -6.34 8.58
C ASP A 95 -11.95 -5.69 7.88
N ASP A 96 -11.79 -4.38 7.98
CA ASP A 96 -10.61 -3.68 7.45
C ASP A 96 -9.34 -4.08 8.23
N ARG A 97 -9.44 -4.20 9.56
CA ARG A 97 -8.31 -4.71 10.38
C ARG A 97 -7.94 -6.14 10.02
N ALA A 98 -8.91 -7.00 9.73
CA ALA A 98 -8.64 -8.36 9.28
C ALA A 98 -7.80 -8.40 7.99
N TRP A 99 -8.00 -7.45 7.07
CA TRP A 99 -7.13 -7.29 5.90
C TRP A 99 -5.68 -7.00 6.30
N ALA A 100 -5.45 -6.03 7.20
CA ALA A 100 -4.10 -5.73 7.68
C ALA A 100 -3.44 -6.93 8.34
N ASP A 101 -4.20 -7.75 9.09
CA ASP A 101 -3.68 -8.95 9.74
C ASP A 101 -3.26 -10.02 8.73
N VAL A 102 -4.10 -10.34 7.74
CA VAL A 102 -3.72 -11.34 6.72
C VAL A 102 -2.60 -10.82 5.81
N PHE A 103 -2.57 -9.53 5.50
CA PHE A 103 -1.43 -8.96 4.78
C PHE A 103 -0.14 -9.09 5.59
N ARG A 104 -0.18 -8.86 6.91
CA ARG A 104 0.98 -9.05 7.77
C ARG A 104 1.46 -10.49 7.76
N ASP A 105 0.53 -11.44 7.93
CA ASP A 105 0.86 -12.88 7.95
C ASP A 105 1.51 -13.38 6.65
N VAL A 106 1.19 -12.76 5.50
CA VAL A 106 1.71 -13.19 4.19
C VAL A 106 2.90 -12.36 3.73
N LEU A 107 2.89 -11.04 3.97
CA LEU A 107 3.87 -10.11 3.40
C LEU A 107 5.03 -9.80 4.33
N ASP A 108 4.91 -9.92 5.66
CA ASP A 108 6.05 -9.62 6.53
C ASP A 108 7.22 -10.58 6.28
N ASP A 109 6.94 -11.87 6.03
CA ASP A 109 7.97 -12.86 5.73
C ASP A 109 8.65 -12.63 4.37
N ALA A 110 7.88 -12.19 3.37
CA ALA A 110 8.36 -12.03 2.00
C ALA A 110 8.99 -10.64 1.72
N LEU A 111 8.38 -9.59 2.27
CA LEU A 111 8.68 -8.19 1.95
C LEU A 111 9.22 -7.40 3.16
N GLY A 112 9.18 -7.96 4.36
CA GLY A 112 9.58 -7.25 5.58
C GLY A 112 8.76 -5.97 5.75
N THR A 113 9.42 -4.82 5.66
CA THR A 113 8.77 -3.50 5.76
C THR A 113 8.47 -2.85 4.41
N CYS A 114 8.78 -3.49 3.28
CA CYS A 114 8.56 -3.00 1.92
C CYS A 114 7.11 -3.14 1.42
N TRP A 115 6.13 -2.98 2.32
CA TRP A 115 4.71 -2.90 1.97
C TRP A 115 3.97 -1.91 2.87
N SER A 116 2.83 -1.41 2.41
CA SER A 116 1.93 -0.57 3.21
C SER A 116 0.48 -0.74 2.80
N LEU A 117 -0.43 -0.49 3.75
CA LEU A 117 -1.86 -0.51 3.50
C LEU A 117 -2.53 0.76 4.06
N HIS A 118 -3.31 1.42 3.20
CA HIS A 118 -4.21 2.51 3.56
C HIS A 118 -5.67 2.05 3.44
N LEU A 119 -6.56 2.72 4.17
CA LEU A 119 -8.00 2.62 4.02
C LEU A 119 -8.51 3.89 3.36
N ALA A 120 -9.27 3.75 2.28
CA ALA A 120 -10.01 4.83 1.63
C ALA A 120 -11.52 4.60 1.81
N ALA A 121 -12.15 5.41 2.66
CA ALA A 121 -13.57 5.30 2.95
C ALA A 121 -14.16 6.63 3.44
N GLY A 122 -15.44 6.87 3.11
CA GLY A 122 -16.21 7.99 3.62
C GLY A 122 -15.58 9.37 3.41
N GLY A 123 -14.92 9.59 2.27
CA GLY A 123 -14.28 10.86 1.95
C GLY A 123 -12.88 11.04 2.56
N ARG A 124 -12.29 10.01 3.17
CA ARG A 124 -10.96 10.07 3.81
C ARG A 124 -10.07 8.92 3.34
N VAL A 125 -8.76 9.18 3.40
CA VAL A 125 -7.72 8.17 3.30
C VAL A 125 -6.90 8.21 4.59
N GLU A 126 -6.68 7.05 5.19
CA GLU A 126 -5.91 6.90 6.44
C GLU A 126 -5.02 5.66 6.39
N PRO A 127 -3.84 5.67 7.03
CA PRO A 127 -3.00 4.48 7.12
C PRO A 127 -3.69 3.41 7.98
N LEU A 128 -3.64 2.16 7.53
CA LEU A 128 -4.13 0.97 8.26
C LEU A 128 -2.99 0.15 8.88
N THR A 129 -1.77 0.38 8.39
CA THR A 129 -0.52 -0.19 8.89
C THR A 129 0.49 0.91 9.11
N ASP A 130 1.40 0.75 10.08
CA ASP A 130 2.56 1.62 10.20
C ASP A 130 3.47 1.45 8.98
N VAL A 131 3.69 2.54 8.24
CA VAL A 131 4.58 2.54 7.06
C VAL A 131 6.04 2.61 7.54
N ARG A 132 6.53 1.49 8.07
CA ARG A 132 7.89 1.35 8.63
C ARG A 132 8.99 1.50 7.58
N TYR A 133 8.68 1.23 6.31
CA TYR A 133 9.58 1.42 5.16
C TYR A 133 10.39 2.72 5.24
N PHE A 134 9.73 3.86 5.47
CA PHE A 134 10.41 5.15 5.49
C PHE A 134 11.35 5.27 6.69
N LEU A 135 10.93 4.80 7.88
CA LEU A 135 11.76 4.86 9.09
C LEU A 135 13.05 4.05 8.91
N ASP A 136 12.93 2.81 8.45
CA ASP A 136 14.08 1.93 8.25
C ASP A 136 15.01 2.46 7.15
N ARG A 137 14.42 3.01 6.07
CA ARG A 137 15.19 3.50 4.92
C ARG A 137 16.00 4.75 5.22
N PHE A 138 15.49 5.65 6.07
CA PHE A 138 16.21 6.86 6.47
C PHE A 138 17.20 6.59 7.61
N ALA A 139 16.88 5.66 8.52
CA ALA A 139 17.86 5.20 9.52
C ALA A 139 19.10 4.56 8.85
N ALA A 140 18.89 3.67 7.87
CA ALA A 140 19.99 3.04 7.13
C ALA A 140 20.82 4.02 6.28
N ALA A 141 20.25 5.16 5.87
CA ALA A 141 20.98 6.19 5.13
C ALA A 141 21.95 6.98 6.01
N GLU A 142 21.70 7.07 7.32
CA GLU A 142 22.58 7.75 8.27
C GLU A 142 23.77 6.87 8.68
N ASP A 143 23.61 5.56 8.76
CA ASP A 143 24.68 4.62 9.14
C ASP A 143 25.70 4.35 8.01
N GLY A 144 25.31 4.48 6.74
CA GLY A 144 26.21 4.31 5.59
C GLY A 144 27.12 5.50 5.29
N ALA A 145 26.97 6.61 6.02
CA ALA A 145 27.74 7.84 5.85
C ALA A 145 28.90 7.99 6.87
N ARG A 146 29.27 6.91 7.58
CA ARG A 146 30.26 6.93 8.67
C ARG A 146 31.50 6.11 8.40
#